data_AF-A0A8T2U2X9-F1
#
_entry.id   AF-A0A8T2U2X9-F1
#
_cell.length_a   1.000
_cell.length_b   1.000
_cell.length_c   1.000
_cell.angle_alpha   90.00
_cell.angle_beta   90.00
_cell.angle_gamma   90.00
#
_symmetry.space_group_name_H-M   'P 1'
#
loop_
_entity.id
_entity.type
_entity.pdbx_description
1 polymer ?
#
loop_
_entity_poly.entity_id
_entity_poly.type
_entity_poly.pdbx_seq_one_letter_code
_entity_poly.pdbx_strand_id
1 'polypeptide(L)'
;MISWVEPTGTSVVQVLNLNRREIRTVILFPDWVLREPLKTVCFQNEHLDLMRSYRDQGPTYPIHPKIMLGRIHFVEHCMLENDNVINPH
;
A
#
# COMPACT_ATOMS: atom_id res chain seq x y z
N MET A 1 -6.92 9.58 -9.60
CA MET A 1 -5.64 8.85 -9.49
C MET A 1 -5.02 9.23 -8.16
N ILE A 2 -4.47 8.27 -7.44
CA ILE A 2 -3.81 8.50 -6.15
C ILE A 2 -2.46 7.77 -6.20
N SER A 3 -1.43 8.37 -5.63
CA SER A 3 -0.10 7.78 -5.54
C SER A 3 0.57 8.14 -4.22
N TRP A 4 1.34 7.22 -3.67
CA TRP A 4 2.10 7.44 -2.43
C TRP A 4 3.36 6.56 -2.37
N VAL A 5 4.23 6.88 -1.43
CA VAL A 5 5.39 6.08 -1.05
C VAL A 5 5.26 5.71 0.42
N GLU A 6 5.43 4.44 0.73
CA GLU A 6 5.30 3.89 2.08
C GLU A 6 6.61 3.98 2.88
N PRO A 7 6.55 3.91 4.22
CA PRO A 7 7.73 3.77 5.08
C PRO A 7 8.63 2.59 4.72
N THR A 8 8.05 1.53 4.14
CA THR A 8 8.76 0.32 3.65
C THR A 8 9.61 0.59 2.41
N GLY A 9 9.41 1.73 1.74
CA GLY A 9 9.98 2.04 0.42
C GLY A 9 9.12 1.58 -0.76
N THR A 10 7.99 0.90 -0.50
CA THR A 10 7.02 0.53 -1.53
C THR A 10 6.36 1.77 -2.13
N SER A 11 6.31 1.86 -3.45
CA SER A 11 5.57 2.92 -4.15
C SER A 11 4.31 2.37 -4.79
N VAL A 12 3.20 3.09 -4.65
CA VAL A 12 1.90 2.65 -5.15
C VAL A 12 1.26 3.74 -6.00
N VAL A 13 0.67 3.34 -7.12
CA VAL A 13 -0.18 4.19 -7.97
C VAL A 13 -1.49 3.47 -8.22
N GLN A 14 -2.61 4.15 -7.98
CA GLN A 14 -3.95 3.63 -8.19
C GLN A 14 -4.79 4.55 -9.07
N VAL A 15 -5.46 3.94 -10.04
CA VAL A 15 -6.42 4.60 -10.93
C VAL A 15 -7.76 3.90 -10.76
N LEU A 16 -8.74 4.64 -10.24
CA LEU A 16 -10.10 4.15 -10.00
C LEU A 16 -11.03 4.68 -11.09
N ASN A 17 -11.85 3.80 -11.64
CA ASN A 17 -13.00 4.15 -12.46
C ASN A 17 -14.26 3.69 -11.74
N LEU A 18 -14.92 4.61 -11.04
CA LEU A 18 -16.10 4.31 -10.25
C LEU A 18 -17.32 3.95 -11.12
N ASN A 19 -17.45 4.57 -12.30
CA ASN A 19 -18.53 4.25 -13.26
C ASN A 19 -18.47 2.80 -13.73
N ARG A 20 -17.26 2.29 -13.96
CA ARG A 20 -17.01 0.89 -14.35
C ARG A 20 -16.77 -0.05 -13.17
N ARG A 21 -16.66 0.48 -11.95
CA ARG A 21 -16.26 -0.26 -10.75
C ARG A 21 -14.95 -1.03 -10.95
N GLU A 22 -13.95 -0.37 -11.52
CA GLU A 22 -12.63 -0.94 -11.78
C GLU A 22 -11.55 -0.16 -11.05
N ILE A 23 -10.54 -0.85 -10.53
CA ILE A 23 -9.30 -0.27 -10.02
C ILE A 23 -8.10 -0.89 -10.74
N ARG A 24 -7.19 -0.05 -11.21
CA ARG A 24 -5.87 -0.47 -11.73
C ARG A 24 -4.81 0.02 -10.76
N THR A 25 -3.96 -0.89 -10.31
CA THR A 25 -2.92 -0.63 -9.33
C THR A 25 -1.56 -1.04 -9.90
N VAL A 26 -0.57 -0.17 -9.75
CA VAL A 26 0.84 -0.51 -9.91
C VAL A 26 1.50 -0.40 -8.54
N ILE A 27 2.16 -1.47 -8.10
CA ILE A 27 2.96 -1.49 -6.89
C ILE A 27 4.40 -1.77 -7.26
N LEU A 28 5.33 -0.97 -6.75
CA LEU A 28 6.77 -1.12 -6.93
C LEU A 28 7.35 -1.59 -5.59
N PHE A 29 7.60 -2.89 -5.47
CA PHE A 29 8.14 -3.46 -4.24
C PHE A 29 9.68 -3.38 -4.21
N PRO A 30 10.27 -2.88 -3.11
CA PRO A 30 11.66 -3.16 -2.79
C PRO A 30 11.89 -4.67 -2.65
N ASP A 31 13.07 -5.15 -3.05
CA ASP A 31 13.41 -6.58 -3.04
C ASP A 31 13.21 -7.25 -1.68
N TRP A 32 13.57 -6.58 -0.58
CA TRP A 32 13.41 -7.10 0.78
C TRP A 32 11.94 -7.42 1.14
N VAL A 33 10.98 -6.64 0.62
CA VAL A 33 9.55 -6.84 0.91
C VAL A 33 9.06 -8.15 0.29
N LEU A 34 9.56 -8.52 -0.90
CA LEU A 34 9.21 -9.80 -1.52
C LEU A 34 9.91 -11.00 -0.87
N ARG A 35 11.13 -10.80 -0.36
CA ARG A 35 11.85 -11.86 0.36
C ARG A 35 11.21 -12.20 1.70
N GLU A 36 10.75 -11.18 2.42
CA GLU A 36 10.22 -11.32 3.79
C GLU A 36 8.90 -10.56 3.98
N PRO A 37 7.83 -10.91 3.24
CA PRO A 37 6.59 -10.13 3.21
C PRO A 37 5.91 -10.03 4.58
N LEU A 38 6.07 -11.06 5.42
CA LEU A 38 5.49 -11.11 6.77
C LEU A 38 5.99 -9.97 7.68
N LYS A 39 7.18 -9.40 7.41
CA LYS A 39 7.68 -8.22 8.14
C LYS A 39 6.78 -6.99 8.00
N THR A 40 5.95 -6.94 6.96
CA THR A 40 5.07 -5.79 6.69
C THR A 40 3.63 -6.01 7.15
N VAL A 41 3.29 -7.22 7.62
CA VAL A 41 1.93 -7.58 8.06
C VAL A 41 1.72 -7.17 9.51
N CYS A 42 1.29 -5.93 9.72
CA CYS A 42 1.05 -5.33 11.03
C CYS A 42 0.13 -4.11 10.92
N PHE A 43 -0.28 -3.54 12.06
CA PHE A 43 -0.80 -2.18 12.08
C PHE A 43 0.38 -1.21 11.96
N GLN A 44 0.68 -0.78 10.73
CA GLN A 44 1.95 -0.14 10.37
C GLN A 44 2.24 1.15 11.16
N ASN A 45 1.20 1.87 11.58
CA ASN A 45 1.31 3.11 12.35
C ASN A 45 2.08 2.93 13.67
N GLU A 46 1.98 1.77 14.31
CA GLU A 46 2.72 1.44 15.55
C GLU A 46 4.17 0.99 15.30
N HIS A 47 4.56 0.77 14.04
CA HIS A 47 5.84 0.18 13.66
C HIS A 47 6.60 0.98 12.60
N LEU A 48 6.35 2.30 12.50
CA LEU A 48 6.94 3.15 11.46
C LEU A 48 8.47 3.14 11.47
N ASP A 49 9.10 3.23 12.65
CA ASP A 49 10.56 3.21 12.76
C ASP A 49 11.14 1.84 12.40
N LEU A 50 10.42 0.76 12.72
CA LEU A 50 10.79 -0.59 12.32
C LEU A 50 10.75 -0.74 10.78
N MET A 51 9.70 -0.25 10.12
CA MET A 51 9.61 -0.29 8.64
C MET A 51 10.73 0.49 7.98
N ARG A 52 11.07 1.68 8.51
CA ARG A 52 12.20 2.48 8.01
C ARG A 52 13.52 1.73 8.19
N SER A 53 13.73 1.10 9.35
CA SER A 53 14.93 0.30 9.61
C SER A 53 15.08 -0.88 8.65
N TYR A 54 14.00 -1.59 8.32
CA TYR A 54 14.01 -2.67 7.34
C TYR A 54 14.32 -2.15 5.94
N ARG A 55 13.70 -1.03 5.55
CA ARG A 55 13.98 -0.37 4.28
C ARG A 55 15.46 0.02 4.16
N ASP A 56 16.03 0.61 5.21
CA ASP A 56 17.40 1.11 5.21
C ASP A 56 18.44 -0.04 5.23
N GLN A 57 18.09 -1.19 5.81
CA GLN A 57 18.88 -2.43 5.70
C GLN A 57 18.80 -3.05 4.29
N GLY A 58 17.66 -2.91 3.63
CA GLY A 58 17.43 -3.42 2.28
C GLY A 58 17.45 -4.95 2.20
N PRO A 59 17.76 -5.53 1.02
CA PRO A 59 18.09 -4.85 -0.23
C PRO A 59 16.87 -4.13 -0.84
N THR A 60 17.09 -2.95 -1.42
CA THR A 60 16.04 -2.23 -2.18
C THR A 60 15.89 -2.79 -3.59
N TYR A 61 16.99 -3.15 -4.25
CA TYR A 61 17.03 -3.56 -5.64
C TYR A 61 17.22 -5.08 -5.81
N PRO A 62 16.71 -5.67 -6.91
CA PRO A 62 15.91 -5.01 -7.96
C PRO A 62 14.53 -4.58 -7.45
N ILE A 63 13.98 -3.51 -8.01
CA ILE A 63 12.56 -3.16 -7.78
C ILE A 63 11.72 -4.16 -8.54
N HIS A 64 10.64 -4.63 -7.91
CA HIS A 64 9.71 -5.60 -8.48
C HIS A 64 8.35 -4.94 -8.76
N PRO A 65 8.07 -4.54 -10.02
CA PRO A 65 6.78 -4.01 -10.39
C PRO A 65 5.72 -5.11 -10.40
N LYS A 66 4.58 -4.83 -9.78
CA LYS A 66 3.38 -5.67 -9.85
C LYS A 66 2.21 -4.83 -10.34
N ILE A 67 1.58 -5.26 -11.43
CA ILE A 67 0.36 -4.67 -11.96
C ILE A 67 -0.81 -5.54 -11.52
N MET A 68 -1.85 -4.92 -10.96
CA MET A 68 -3.06 -5.60 -10.52
C MET A 68 -4.30 -4.87 -11.06
N LEU A 69 -5.27 -5.65 -11.50
CA LEU A 69 -6.61 -5.19 -11.85
C LEU A 69 -7.59 -5.72 -10.79
N GLY A 70 -8.43 -4.85 -10.26
CA GLY A 70 -9.45 -5.20 -9.28
C GLY A 70 -10.84 -4.72 -9.70
N ARG A 71 -11.86 -5.42 -9.21
CA ARG A 71 -13.27 -5.01 -9.29
C ARG A 71 -13.69 -4.38 -7.97
N ILE A 72 -14.37 -3.24 -8.03
CA ILE A 72 -14.89 -2.55 -6.86
C ILE A 72 -16.27 -3.13 -6.51
N HIS A 73 -16.37 -3.77 -5.35
CA HIS A 73 -17.62 -4.42 -4.90
C HIS A 73 -18.46 -3.52 -3.98
N PHE A 74 -17.82 -2.62 -3.25
CA PHE A 74 -18.44 -1.72 -2.28
C PHE A 74 -17.94 -0.29 -2.48
N VAL A 75 -18.85 0.68 -2.42
CA VAL A 75 -18.57 2.12 -2.43
C VAL A 75 -19.57 2.79 -1.51
N GLU A 76 -19.07 3.59 -0.58
CA GLU A 76 -19.86 4.40 0.33
C GLU A 76 -19.29 5.83 0.35
N HIS A 77 -20.15 6.81 0.60
CA HIS A 77 -19.73 8.17 0.80
C HIS A 77 -19.56 8.46 2.30
N CYS A 78 -18.32 8.57 2.74
CA CYS A 78 -17.96 8.94 4.11
C CYS A 78 -17.58 10.43 4.17
N MET A 79 -17.84 11.07 5.31
CA MET A 79 -17.38 12.44 5.55
C MET A 79 -15.85 12.50 5.63
N LEU A 80 -15.28 13.64 5.25
CA LEU A 80 -13.85 13.93 5.45
C LEU A 80 -13.52 13.88 6.95
N GLU A 81 -12.28 13.47 7.27
CA GLU A 81 -11.77 13.40 8.66
C GLU A 81 -12.58 12.46 9.58
N ASN A 82 -13.24 11.45 9.01
CA ASN A 82 -13.90 10.40 9.79
C ASN A 82 -12.93 9.26 10.12
N ASP A 83 -12.35 9.30 11.31
CA ASP A 83 -11.40 8.28 11.81
C ASP A 83 -12.04 6.91 12.06
N ASN A 84 -13.37 6.79 12.04
CA ASN A 84 -14.05 5.51 12.26
C ASN A 84 -14.15 4.62 11.00
N VAL A 85 -13.77 5.13 9.81
CA VAL A 85 -13.91 4.37 8.55
C VAL A 85 -12.90 3.21 8.47
N ILE A 86 -11.67 3.43 8.93
CA ILE A 86 -10.62 2.41 9.01
C ILE A 86 -9.98 2.51 10.40
N ASN A 87 -10.66 1.95 11.41
CA ASN A 87 -10.18 1.88 12.79
C ASN A 87 -10.15 0.43 13.28
N PRO A 88 -8.98 -0.12 13.66
CA PRO A 88 -8.90 -1.46 14.25
C PRO A 88 -9.29 -1.49 15.74
N HIS A 89 -9.52 -0.34 16.38
CA HIS A 89 -9.98 -0.20 17.77
C HIS A 89 -11.43 0.26 17.86
#